data_AF-A0A6J6N6E0-F1
#
_entry.id   AF-A0A6J6N6E0-F1
#
_cell.length_a   1.000
_cell.length_b   1.000
_cell.length_c   1.000
_cell.angle_alpha   90.00
_cell.angle_beta   90.00
_cell.angle_gamma   90.00
#
_symmetry.space_group_name_H-M   'P 1'
#
loop_
_entity.id
_entity.type
_entity.pdbx_description
1 polymer ?
#
loop_
_entity_poly.entity_id
_entity_poly.type
_entity_poly.pdbx_seq_one_letter_code
_entity_poly.pdbx_strand_id
1 'polypeptide(L)'
;MFFKKLFDTKFENFVTRDVARVLYIFMLALLAVGLLIAEIFGLLLLASDEGLFVEAILLMLVSPLVALVSLIIIRVGFESSIALVSIAENTKK
;
A
#
# COMPACT_ATOMS: atom_id res chain seq x y z
N MET A 1 15.70 -6.73 18.26
CA MET A 1 15.40 -5.52 17.47
C MET A 1 14.92 -5.93 16.09
N PHE A 2 13.75 -5.47 15.66
CA PHE A 2 13.15 -5.77 14.34
C PHE A 2 14.08 -5.43 13.17
N PHE A 3 14.73 -4.26 13.22
CA PHE A 3 15.71 -3.84 12.20
C PHE A 3 16.90 -4.80 12.05
N LYS A 4 17.34 -5.44 13.14
CA LYS A 4 18.43 -6.44 13.07
C LYS A 4 18.02 -7.70 12.29
N LYS A 5 16.74 -8.07 12.33
CA LYS A 5 16.22 -9.23 11.57
C LYS A 5 16.03 -8.92 10.07
N LEU A 6 15.82 -7.65 9.71
CA LEU A 6 15.74 -7.19 8.30
C LEU A 6 17.06 -7.30 7.55
N PHE A 7 18.18 -7.16 8.26
CA PHE A 7 19.53 -7.31 7.71
C PHE A 7 20.14 -8.69 7.96
N ASP A 8 19.32 -9.70 8.29
CA ASP A 8 19.78 -11.09 8.42
C ASP A 8 19.97 -11.71 7.02
N THR A 9 21.20 -11.69 6.52
CA THR A 9 21.57 -12.18 5.19
C THR A 9 21.47 -13.71 5.04
N LYS A 10 21.26 -14.45 6.13
CA LYS A 10 21.18 -15.91 6.09
C LYS A 10 19.77 -16.45 5.90
N PHE A 11 18.73 -15.61 6.03
CA PHE A 11 17.31 -16.00 5.91
C PHE A 11 16.94 -17.26 6.72
N GLU A 12 17.66 -17.57 7.81
CA GLU A 12 17.45 -18.79 8.59
C GLU A 12 16.13 -18.75 9.38
N ASN A 13 15.57 -17.56 9.59
CA ASN A 13 14.29 -17.33 10.25
C ASN A 13 13.29 -16.70 9.27
N PHE A 14 12.06 -17.20 9.24
CA PHE A 14 10.97 -16.61 8.46
C PHE A 14 10.50 -15.29 9.10
N VAL A 15 11.19 -14.19 8.80
CA VAL A 15 10.83 -12.83 9.28
C VAL A 15 9.67 -12.24 8.47
N THR A 16 9.23 -12.91 7.41
CA THR A 16 8.22 -12.41 6.47
C THR A 16 6.94 -11.97 7.16
N ARG A 17 6.50 -12.65 8.23
CA ARG A 17 5.26 -12.29 8.92
C ARG A 17 5.36 -11.00 9.74
N ASP A 18 6.50 -10.79 10.40
CA ASP A 18 6.79 -9.57 11.16
C ASP A 18 7.00 -8.38 10.21
N VAL A 19 7.76 -8.59 9.13
CA VAL A 19 8.07 -7.57 8.12
C VAL A 19 6.82 -7.20 7.33
N ALA A 20 5.98 -8.17 6.96
CA ALA A 20 4.73 -7.95 6.24
C ALA A 20 3.79 -7.02 7.01
N ARG A 21 3.69 -7.17 8.33
CA ARG A 21 2.84 -6.29 9.16
C ARG A 21 3.31 -4.84 9.11
N VAL A 22 4.62 -4.61 9.28
CA VAL A 22 5.19 -3.25 9.27
C VAL A 22 5.05 -2.62 7.89
N LEU A 23 5.39 -3.37 6.83
CA LEU A 23 5.23 -2.91 5.46
C LEU A 23 3.77 -2.61 5.11
N TYR A 24 2.81 -3.44 5.56
CA TYR A 24 1.39 -3.19 5.34
C TYR A 24 0.95 -1.85 5.92
N ILE A 25 1.32 -1.55 7.17
CA ILE A 25 1.00 -0.25 7.81
C ILE A 25 1.62 0.91 7.03
N PHE A 26 2.87 0.77 6.61
CA PHE A 26 3.56 1.80 5.84
C PHE A 26 2.88 2.04 4.47
N MET A 27 2.49 0.97 3.77
CA MET A 27 1.78 1.06 2.50
C MET A 27 0.39 1.70 2.65
N LEU A 28 -0.33 1.40 3.74
CA LEU A 28 -1.59 2.07 4.06
C LEU A 28 -1.40 3.57 4.29
N ALA A 29 -0.37 3.95 5.05
CA ALA A 29 -0.06 5.35 5.30
C ALA A 29 0.28 6.09 4.00
N LEU A 30 1.12 5.51 3.14
CA LEU A 30 1.43 6.07 1.83
C LEU A 30 0.19 6.20 0.94
N LEU A 31 -0.67 5.18 0.93
CA LEU A 31 -1.91 5.21 0.16
C LEU A 31 -2.85 6.33 0.62
N ALA A 32 -3.00 6.49 1.94
CA ALA A 32 -3.82 7.55 2.52
C ALA A 32 -3.25 8.94 2.22
N VAL A 33 -1.93 9.12 2.35
CA VAL A 33 -1.26 10.39 2.01
C VAL A 33 -1.38 10.69 0.51
N GLY A 34 -1.17 9.69 -0.35
CA GLY A 34 -1.32 9.85 -1.80
C GLY A 34 -2.74 10.24 -2.21
N LEU A 35 -3.75 9.61 -1.59
CA LEU A 35 -5.16 9.99 -1.79
C LEU A 35 -5.43 11.43 -1.35
N LEU A 36 -4.98 11.81 -0.15
CA LEU A 36 -5.14 13.19 0.34
C LEU A 36 -4.47 14.21 -0.58
N ILE A 37 -3.28 13.91 -1.08
CA ILE A 37 -2.59 14.77 -2.05
C ILE A 37 -3.44 14.90 -3.32
N ALA A 38 -3.94 13.79 -3.88
CA ALA A 38 -4.76 13.81 -5.09
C ALA A 38 -6.03 14.65 -4.91
N GLU A 39 -6.73 14.51 -3.78
CA GLU A 39 -7.92 15.30 -3.46
C GLU A 39 -7.62 16.80 -3.30
N ILE A 40 -6.52 17.14 -2.60
CA ILE A 40 -6.08 18.53 -2.45
C ILE A 40 -5.74 19.12 -3.82
N PHE A 41 -5.02 18.39 -4.67
CA PHE A 41 -4.71 18.84 -6.03
C PHE A 41 -5.98 19.01 -6.88
N GLY A 42 -6.96 18.10 -6.75
CA GLY A 42 -8.26 18.24 -7.41
C GLY A 42 -8.99 19.52 -7.01
N LEU A 43 -9.00 19.85 -5.70
CA LEU A 43 -9.59 21.09 -5.20
C LEU A 43 -8.84 22.33 -5.72
N LEU A 44 -7.51 22.29 -5.78
CA LEU A 44 -6.70 23.40 -6.32
C LEU A 44 -6.96 23.63 -7.81
N LEU A 45 -7.11 22.55 -8.59
CA LEU A 45 -7.48 22.63 -10.01
C LEU A 45 -8.88 23.18 -10.21
N LEU A 46 -9.83 22.84 -9.34
CA LEU A 46 -11.20 23.37 -9.41
C LEU A 46 -11.25 24.87 -9.10
N ALA A 47 -10.34 25.34 -8.24
CA ALA A 47 -10.20 26.74 -7.87
C ALA A 47 -9.35 27.57 -8.85
N SER A 48 -8.77 26.95 -9.90
CA SER A 48 -7.94 27.65 -10.87
C SER A 48 -8.78 28.22 -12.03
N ASP A 49 -8.33 29.35 -12.59
CA ASP A 49 -8.96 29.98 -13.77
C ASP A 49 -8.54 29.31 -15.09
N GLU A 50 -7.86 28.16 -15.05
CA GLU A 50 -7.30 27.48 -16.22
C GLU A 50 -8.35 26.67 -17.02
N GLY A 51 -9.60 26.63 -16.56
CA GLY A 51 -10.68 25.89 -17.23
C GLY A 51 -10.61 24.37 -17.06
N LEU A 52 -9.81 23.86 -16.12
CA LEU A 52 -9.56 22.43 -15.86
C LEU A 52 -10.63 21.76 -14.97
N PHE A 53 -11.87 22.22 -15.07
CA PHE A 53 -12.94 21.79 -14.17
C PHE A 53 -13.28 20.30 -14.32
N VAL A 54 -13.26 19.79 -15.55
CA VAL A 54 -13.59 18.39 -15.83
C VAL A 54 -12.50 17.47 -15.29
N GLU A 55 -11.23 17.84 -15.50
CA GLU A 55 -10.06 17.12 -15.00
C GLU A 55 -10.03 17.10 -13.48
N ALA A 56 -10.36 18.22 -12.83
CA ALA A 56 -10.44 18.31 -11.38
C ALA A 56 -11.48 17.33 -10.80
N ILE A 57 -12.69 17.33 -11.35
CA ILE A 57 -13.76 16.42 -10.91
C ILE A 57 -13.40 14.97 -11.19
N LEU A 58 -12.85 14.67 -12.36
CA LEU A 58 -12.42 13.31 -12.69
C LEU A 58 -11.34 12.83 -11.74
N LEU A 59 -10.35 13.66 -11.42
CA LEU A 59 -9.31 13.33 -10.45
C LEU A 59 -9.92 12.99 -9.09
N MET A 60 -10.80 13.85 -8.56
CA MET A 60 -11.43 13.64 -7.24
C MET A 60 -12.38 12.44 -7.19
N LEU A 61 -13.01 12.05 -8.30
CA LEU A 61 -13.88 10.88 -8.34
C LEU A 61 -13.11 9.58 -8.58
N VAL A 62 -12.07 9.63 -9.40
CA VAL A 62 -11.28 8.46 -9.79
C VAL A 62 -10.24 8.12 -8.72
N SER A 63 -9.64 9.11 -8.05
CA SER A 63 -8.58 8.87 -7.07
C SER A 63 -9.03 7.96 -5.90
N PRO A 64 -10.24 8.11 -5.31
CA PRO A 64 -10.72 7.22 -4.27
C PRO A 64 -10.95 5.79 -4.78
N LEU A 65 -11.41 5.65 -6.03
CA LEU A 65 -11.62 4.35 -6.66
C LEU A 65 -10.27 3.63 -6.89
N VAL A 66 -9.27 4.35 -7.38
CA VAL A 66 -7.90 3.84 -7.56
C VAL A 66 -7.28 3.47 -6.21
N ALA A 67 -7.49 4.29 -5.17
CA ALA A 67 -7.01 3.98 -3.83
C ALA A 67 -7.67 2.71 -3.28
N LEU A 68 -8.98 2.53 -3.47
CA LEU A 68 -9.70 1.32 -3.06
C LEU A 68 -9.17 0.06 -3.77
N VAL A 69 -9.00 0.11 -5.09
CA VAL A 69 -8.45 -1.02 -5.86
C VAL A 69 -7.02 -1.33 -5.40
N SER A 70 -6.21 -0.31 -5.18
CA SER A 70 -4.84 -0.45 -4.67
C SER A 70 -4.82 -1.10 -3.29
N LEU A 71 -5.73 -0.71 -2.39
CA LEU A 71 -5.89 -1.31 -1.06
C LEU A 71 -6.20 -2.81 -1.15
N ILE A 72 -7.11 -3.19 -2.04
CA ILE A 72 -7.48 -4.60 -2.28
C ILE A 72 -6.24 -5.39 -2.76
N ILE A 73 -5.53 -4.86 -3.75
CA ILE A 73 -4.32 -5.50 -4.31
C ILE A 73 -3.25 -5.67 -3.22
N ILE A 74 -2.98 -4.61 -2.45
CA ILE A 74 -2.04 -4.66 -1.32
C ILE A 74 -2.43 -5.79 -0.37
N ARG A 75 -3.71 -5.87 0.01
CA ARG A 75 -4.20 -6.87 0.95
C ARG A 75 -4.04 -8.30 0.41
N VAL A 76 -4.47 -8.55 -0.81
CA VAL A 76 -4.33 -9.86 -1.47
C VAL A 76 -2.86 -10.25 -1.64
N GLY A 77 -1.99 -9.29 -1.97
CA GLY A 77 -0.54 -9.51 -2.10
C GLY A 77 0.12 -9.93 -0.78
N PHE A 78 -0.24 -9.29 0.33
CA PHE A 78 0.26 -9.68 1.65
C PHE A 78 -0.31 -11.02 2.13
N GLU A 79 -1.61 -11.25 1.95
CA GLU A 79 -2.26 -12.51 2.34
C GLU A 79 -1.67 -13.70 1.56
N SER A 80 -1.46 -13.57 0.26
CA SER A 80 -0.81 -14.61 -0.57
C SER A 80 0.64 -14.85 -0.15
N SER A 81 1.42 -13.80 0.10
CA SER A 81 2.81 -13.93 0.55
C SER A 81 2.92 -14.65 1.90
N ILE A 82 2.05 -14.31 2.86
CA ILE A 82 2.01 -14.97 4.17
C ILE A 82 1.55 -16.43 4.04
N ALA A 83 0.56 -16.71 3.17
CA ALA A 83 0.09 -18.07 2.93
C ALA A 83 1.19 -18.98 2.36
N LEU A 84 1.97 -18.49 1.39
CA LEU A 84 3.09 -19.23 0.82
C LEU A 84 4.16 -19.57 1.87
N VAL A 85 4.52 -18.60 2.71
CA VAL A 85 5.47 -18.84 3.80
C VAL A 85 4.92 -19.85 4.79
N SER A 86 3.64 -19.76 5.14
CA SER A 86 3.01 -20.72 6.06
C SER A 86 2.98 -22.13 5.49
N ILE A 87 2.79 -22.31 4.19
CA ILE A 87 2.87 -23.62 3.53
C ILE A 87 4.29 -24.16 3.63
N ALA A 88 5.30 -23.34 3.29
CA ALA A 88 6.70 -23.73 3.36
C ALA A 88 7.12 -24.15 4.77
N GLU A 89 6.65 -23.46 5.82
CA GLU A 89 6.89 -23.83 7.22
C GLU A 89 6.26 -25.19 7.58
N ASN A 90 5.04 -25.45 7.11
CA ASN A 90 4.32 -26.70 7.41
C ASN A 90 4.89 -27.91 6.66
N THR A 91 5.42 -27.73 5.44
CA THR A 91 6.06 -28.81 4.66
C THR A 91 7.48 -29.15 5.14
N LYS A 92 8.10 -28.28 5.94
CA LYS A 92 9.43 -28.53 6.53
C LYS A 92 9.38 -29.41 7.78
N LYS A 93 8.19 -29.64 8.34
CA LYS A 93 7.92 -30.64 9.40
C LYS A 93 7.68 -32.01 8.79
#